data_AF-A0A5M8A8W1-F1
#
_entry.id   AF-A0A5M8A8W1-F1
#
_cell.length_a   1.000
_cell.length_b   1.000
_cell.length_c   1.000
_cell.angle_alpha   90.00
_cell.angle_beta   90.00
_cell.angle_gamma   90.00
#
_symmetry.space_group_name_H-M   'P 1'
#
loop_
_entity.id
_entity.type
_entity.pdbx_description
1 polymer ?
#
loop_
_entity_poly.entity_id
_entity_poly.type
_entity_poly.pdbx_seq_one_letter_code
_entity_poly.pdbx_strand_id
1 'polypeptide(L)'
;MSAPNPQHPDEHRLGACAYLLHMLLQRAEQQQPGMLDALIRSVTADRDGAQAQGLADPRTAGVFDEALRMLQLANDQLRAQTRP
;
A
#
# COMPACT_ATOMS: atom_id res chain seq x y z
N MET A 1 35.89 -13.03 -10.77
CA MET A 1 35.47 -12.89 -9.36
C MET A 1 34.68 -11.60 -9.28
N SER A 2 33.35 -11.66 -9.33
CA SER A 2 32.52 -10.45 -9.23
C SER A 2 32.40 -10.05 -7.77
N ALA A 3 32.75 -8.80 -7.46
CA ALA A 3 32.62 -8.23 -6.13
C ALA A 3 31.14 -8.22 -5.69
N PRO A 4 30.84 -8.35 -4.39
CA PRO A 4 29.48 -8.22 -3.90
C PRO A 4 28.98 -6.81 -4.20
N ASN A 5 27.90 -6.72 -4.96
CA ASN A 5 27.19 -5.46 -5.20
C ASN A 5 26.75 -4.93 -3.82
N PRO A 6 27.09 -3.69 -3.42
CA PRO A 6 26.64 -3.15 -2.16
C PRO A 6 25.12 -3.05 -2.24
N GLN A 7 24.42 -3.96 -1.56
CA GLN A 7 22.98 -3.86 -1.37
C GLN A 7 22.72 -2.47 -0.79
N HIS A 8 22.02 -1.62 -1.54
CA HIS A 8 21.85 -0.23 -1.18
C HIS A 8 21.11 -0.19 0.17
N PRO A 9 21.66 0.43 1.23
CA PRO A 9 21.01 0.46 2.55
C PRO A 9 19.58 1.01 2.52
N ASP A 10 19.24 1.79 1.49
CA ASP A 10 17.89 2.25 1.21
C ASP A 10 16.92 1.11 0.81
N GLU A 11 17.34 0.07 0.11
CA GLU A 11 16.50 -1.07 -0.28
C GLU A 11 16.05 -1.87 0.96
N HIS A 12 16.98 -2.14 1.88
CA HIS A 12 16.63 -2.81 3.13
C HIS A 12 15.71 -1.95 4.01
N ARG A 13 15.91 -0.63 4.04
CA ARG A 13 15.04 0.30 4.77
C ARG A 13 13.63 0.31 4.19
N LEU A 14 13.50 0.43 2.86
CA LEU A 14 12.22 0.40 2.17
C LEU A 14 11.50 -0.95 2.36
N GLY A 15 12.24 -2.06 2.27
CA GLY A 15 11.71 -3.40 2.54
C GLY A 15 11.18 -3.54 3.97
N ALA A 16 11.91 -3.02 4.96
CA ALA A 16 11.47 -3.01 6.35
C ALA A 16 10.20 -2.17 6.55
N CYS A 17 10.12 -0.99 5.95
CA CYS A 17 8.91 -0.15 6.01
C CYS A 17 7.70 -0.86 5.39
N ALA A 18 7.87 -1.47 4.22
CA ALA A 18 6.81 -2.21 3.54
C ALA A 18 6.31 -3.40 4.39
N TYR A 19 7.23 -4.16 4.99
CA TYR A 19 6.89 -5.27 5.87
C TYR A 19 6.12 -4.82 7.11
N LEU A 20 6.57 -3.74 7.77
CA LEU A 20 5.88 -3.19 8.94
C LEU A 20 4.47 -2.69 8.59
N LEU A 21 4.33 -1.95 7.49
CA LEU A 21 3.03 -1.49 7.00
C LEU A 21 2.10 -2.67 6.73
N HIS A 22 2.60 -3.72 6.09
CA HIS A 22 1.81 -4.91 5.82
C HIS A 22 1.31 -5.58 7.11
N MET A 23 2.19 -5.78 8.10
CA MET A 23 1.82 -6.32 9.41
C MET A 23 0.77 -5.47 10.14
N LEU A 24 0.92 -4.14 10.09
CA LEU A 24 -0.03 -3.21 10.70
C LEU A 24 -1.39 -3.26 10.03
N LEU A 25 -1.44 -3.31 8.70
CA LEU A 25 -2.68 -3.40 7.93
C LEU A 25 -3.42 -4.71 8.21
N GLN A 26 -2.72 -5.85 8.26
CA GLN A 26 -3.31 -7.13 8.64
C GLN A 26 -3.90 -7.10 10.04
N ARG A 27 -3.14 -6.57 11.01
CA ARG A 27 -3.60 -6.48 12.40
C ARG A 27 -4.82 -5.57 12.53
N ALA A 28 -4.82 -4.43 11.83
CA ALA A 28 -5.91 -3.49 11.88
C ALA A 28 -7.21 -4.09 11.27
N GLU A 29 -7.10 -4.85 10.17
CA GLU A 29 -8.23 -5.58 9.60
C GLU A 29 -8.76 -6.69 10.51
N GLN A 30 -7.88 -7.39 11.23
CA GLN A 30 -8.30 -8.37 12.25
C GLN A 30 -9.06 -7.72 13.42
N GLN A 31 -8.66 -6.51 13.81
CA GLN A 31 -9.34 -5.75 14.86
C GLN A 31 -10.65 -5.13 14.38
N GLN A 32 -10.72 -4.74 13.10
CA GLN A 32 -11.89 -4.14 12.49
C GLN A 32 -12.09 -4.71 11.06
N PRO A 33 -12.88 -5.79 10.93
CA PRO A 33 -13.18 -6.36 9.63
C PRO A 33 -13.85 -5.34 8.70
N GLY A 34 -13.40 -5.30 7.43
CA GLY A 34 -13.82 -4.35 6.40
C GLY A 34 -13.07 -3.03 6.41
N MET A 35 -12.05 -2.84 7.27
CA MET A 35 -11.25 -1.62 7.31
C MET A 35 -10.47 -1.41 6.01
N LEU A 36 -9.83 -2.43 5.46
CA LEU A 36 -9.07 -2.34 4.21
C LEU A 36 -9.98 -1.97 3.04
N ASP A 37 -11.16 -2.59 2.94
CA ASP A 37 -12.15 -2.24 1.93
C ASP A 37 -12.63 -0.79 2.08
N ALA A 38 -12.77 -0.29 3.32
CA ALA A 38 -13.12 1.11 3.58
C ALA A 38 -12.00 2.08 3.18
N LEU A 39 -10.74 1.76 3.49
CA LEU A 39 -9.58 2.55 3.09
C LEU A 39 -9.42 2.61 1.57
N ILE A 40 -9.60 1.48 0.87
CA ILE A 40 -9.55 1.44 -0.60
C ILE A 40 -10.59 2.40 -1.19
N ARG A 41 -11.83 2.38 -0.67
CA ARG A 41 -12.88 3.31 -1.11
C ARG A 41 -12.53 4.77 -0.82
N SER A 42 -12.00 5.07 0.36
CA SER A 42 -11.61 6.44 0.73
C SER A 42 -10.52 6.98 -0.19
N VAL A 43 -9.43 6.23 -0.37
CA VAL A 43 -8.30 6.66 -1.22
C VAL A 43 -8.75 6.81 -2.68
N THR A 44 -9.66 5.97 -3.16
CA THR A 44 -10.25 6.11 -4.50
C THR A 44 -11.03 7.42 -4.62
N ALA A 45 -11.88 7.72 -3.64
CA ALA A 45 -12.66 8.97 -3.62
C ALA A 45 -11.76 10.22 -3.51
N ASP A 46 -10.69 10.15 -2.71
CA ASP A 46 -9.73 11.24 -2.56
C ASP A 46 -8.99 11.50 -3.89
N ARG A 47 -8.56 10.43 -4.58
CA ARG A 47 -7.93 10.52 -5.90
C ARG A 47 -8.88 11.15 -6.92
N ASP A 48 -10.09 10.62 -7.02
CA ASP A 48 -11.08 11.08 -7.99
C ASP A 48 -11.48 12.55 -7.72
N GLY A 49 -11.59 12.93 -6.44
CA GLY A 49 -11.82 14.31 -6.00
C GLY A 49 -10.66 15.25 -6.36
N ALA A 50 -9.41 14.82 -6.17
CA ALA A 50 -8.23 15.60 -6.54
C ALA A 50 -8.12 15.78 -8.07
N GLN A 51 -8.45 14.76 -8.85
CA GLN A 51 -8.52 14.83 -10.32
C GLN A 51 -9.60 15.80 -10.79
N ALA A 52 -10.80 15.73 -10.22
CA ALA A 52 -11.90 16.63 -10.56
C ALA A 52 -11.60 18.10 -10.26
N GLN A 53 -10.79 18.38 -9.23
CA GLN A 53 -10.37 19.73 -8.85
C GLN A 53 -9.18 20.25 -9.66
N GLY A 54 -8.62 19.46 -10.58
CA GLY A 54 -7.41 19.82 -11.32
C GLY A 54 -6.16 19.91 -10.45
N LEU A 55 -6.20 19.36 -9.23
CA LEU A 55 -5.11 19.35 -8.24
C LEU A 55 -4.17 18.14 -8.42
N ALA A 56 -4.46 17.27 -9.39
CA ALA A 56 -3.65 16.10 -9.69
C ALA A 56 -2.35 16.52 -10.43
N ASP A 57 -1.38 17.06 -9.68
CA ASP A 57 0.03 16.97 -10.10
C ASP A 57 0.36 15.47 -10.30
N PRO A 58 1.02 15.08 -11.41
CA PRO A 58 1.52 13.72 -11.62
C PRO A 58 2.18 13.08 -10.39
N ARG A 59 2.84 13.87 -9.54
CA ARG A 59 3.45 13.38 -8.28
C ARG A 59 2.41 12.97 -7.25
N THR A 60 1.35 13.75 -7.08
CA THR A 60 0.27 13.47 -6.13
C THR A 60 -0.59 12.31 -6.62
N ALA A 61 -0.80 12.20 -7.94
CA ALA A 61 -1.46 11.04 -8.54
C ALA A 61 -0.71 9.74 -8.25
N GLY A 62 0.63 9.75 -8.36
CA GLY A 62 1.47 8.59 -8.04
C GLY A 62 1.37 8.11 -6.60
N VAL A 63 1.11 9.01 -5.64
CA VAL A 63 0.91 8.64 -4.22
C VAL A 63 -0.41 7.89 -4.03
N PHE A 64 -1.50 8.36 -4.65
CA PHE A 64 -2.80 7.67 -4.57
C PHE A 64 -2.74 6.29 -5.21
N ASP A 65 -2.14 6.18 -6.39
CA ASP A 65 -2.05 4.92 -7.11
C ASP A 65 -1.18 3.90 -6.36
N GLU A 66 -0.05 4.33 -5.78
CA GLU A 66 0.79 3.45 -4.97
C GLU A 66 0.10 3.04 -3.66
N ALA A 67 -0.61 3.95 -3.00
CA ALA A 67 -1.39 3.62 -1.82
C ALA A 67 -2.50 2.60 -2.13
N LEU A 68 -3.23 2.78 -3.24
CA LEU A 68 -4.23 1.81 -3.70
C LEU A 68 -3.61 0.45 -3.99
N ARG A 69 -2.46 0.42 -4.69
CA ARG A 69 -1.73 -0.82 -4.99
C ARG A 69 -1.35 -1.57 -3.71
N MET A 70 -0.84 -0.87 -2.70
CA MET A 70 -0.46 -1.46 -1.42
C MET A 70 -1.68 -1.99 -0.63
N LEU A 71 -2.78 -1.23 -0.59
CA LEU A 71 -4.00 -1.64 0.10
C LEU A 71 -4.66 -2.85 -0.56
N GLN A 72 -4.71 -2.88 -1.90
CA GLN A 72 -5.22 -4.01 -2.67
C GLN A 72 -4.40 -5.27 -2.43
N LEU A 73 -3.07 -5.17 -2.50
CA LEU A 73 -2.17 -6.28 -2.21
C LEU A 73 -2.40 -6.85 -0.81
N ALA A 74 -2.54 -5.99 0.20
CA ALA A 74 -2.81 -6.42 1.57
C ALA A 74 -4.17 -7.13 1.70
N ASN A 75 -5.22 -6.60 1.05
CA ASN A 75 -6.57 -7.17 1.07
C ASN A 75 -6.60 -8.55 0.37
N ASP A 76 -5.96 -8.66 -0.80
CA ASP A 76 -5.89 -9.92 -1.56
C ASP A 76 -5.12 -11.00 -0.79
N GLN A 77 -4.00 -10.65 -0.18
CA GLN A 77 -3.21 -11.56 0.64
C GLN A 77 -3.98 -12.04 1.87
N LEU A 78 -4.78 -11.17 2.49
CA LEU A 78 -5.63 -11.59 3.61
C LEU A 78 -6.71 -12.56 3.11
N ARG A 79 -7.42 -12.22 2.03
CA ARG A 79 -8.47 -13.09 1.44
C ARG A 79 -7.93 -14.46 1.03
N ALA A 80 -6.69 -14.53 0.55
CA ALA A 80 -6.02 -15.78 0.22
C ALA A 80 -5.72 -16.63 1.47
N GLN A 81 -5.39 -16.02 2.60
CA GLN A 81 -5.15 -16.70 3.88
C GLN A 81 -6.44 -17.22 4.53
N THR A 82 -7.57 -16.56 4.29
CA THR A 82 -8.88 -16.93 4.88
C THR A 82 -9.67 -17.93 4.03
N ARG A 83 -9.16 -18.37 2.88
CA ARG A 83 -9.81 -19.38 2.03
C ARG A 83 -9.52 -20.78 2.59
N PRO A 84 -10.55 -21.61 2.87
CA PRO A 84 -10.39 -22.96 3.43
C PRO A 84 -9.73 -23.94 2.46
#